data_AF-A0A7R8WC82-F1
#
_entry.id   AF-A0A7R8WC82-F1
#
_cell.length_a   1.000
_cell.length_b   1.000
_cell.length_c   1.000
_cell.angle_alpha   90.00
_cell.angle_beta   90.00
_cell.angle_gamma   90.00
#
_symmetry.space_group_name_H-M   'P 1'
#
loop_
_entity.id
_entity.type
_entity.pdbx_description
1 polymer ?
#
loop_
_entity_poly.entity_id
_entity_poly.type
_entity_poly.pdbx_seq_one_letter_code
_entity_poly.pdbx_strand_id
1 'polypeptide(L)'
;MNYAAGYRDSDLHQDPPRPLTAVVNMLDIPGTRFADRTDFIAKQVQEQGDIFNFTGFNNISGYPIPIVPNIIHFIRFNQPSLTLMEFICLRSALVRNADATVLIHSNTPMTGVHWKELIQDFGNSSSHPPRLQFVQKEIPQEIFNRKLTWIQHKSDVARLQILEKFGGIYLDNDVYVVHSLQPYLHFEFSIGWPSIGDQLLGNQILIGHKNSRFLQKYIATYKDYRGHLWYYNGGDLPTKAILIPFHELVHRVELKFGVFASVWPYWHQYDTIHLLQNHREFTLDYMNNSDSSALRGDFSLKDLATSPYAFAEMSRDVWPVLRNRVPGSV
;
A
#
# COMPACT_ATOMS: atom_id res chain seq x y z
N MET A 1 19.73 -13.90 19.58
CA MET A 1 18.92 -15.07 20.01
C MET A 1 17.91 -15.34 18.92
N ASN A 2 18.07 -16.48 18.25
CA ASN A 2 17.22 -16.94 17.16
C ASN A 2 15.86 -17.37 17.71
N TYR A 3 14.76 -16.87 17.14
CA TYR A 3 13.44 -17.46 17.33
C TYR A 3 12.76 -17.65 15.97
N ALA A 4 12.90 -18.87 15.46
CA ALA A 4 12.01 -19.46 14.46
C ALA A 4 10.79 -20.01 15.21
N ALA A 5 9.59 -19.50 14.92
CA ALA A 5 8.34 -20.04 15.43
C ALA A 5 7.68 -20.89 14.34
N GLY A 6 7.52 -22.18 14.62
CA GLY A 6 6.97 -23.18 13.72
C GLY A 6 5.45 -23.11 13.58
N TYR A 7 4.97 -23.35 12.36
CA TYR A 7 3.56 -23.60 12.07
C TYR A 7 3.26 -25.10 12.14
N ARG A 8 2.14 -25.47 12.78
CA ARG A 8 1.56 -26.82 12.74
C ARG A 8 0.44 -26.87 11.70
N ASP A 9 0.49 -27.91 10.88
CA ASP A 9 -0.54 -28.35 9.94
C ASP A 9 -1.79 -28.85 10.68
N SER A 10 -2.93 -28.18 10.45
CA SER A 10 -4.26 -28.81 10.41
C SER A 10 -5.28 -27.77 9.97
N ASP A 11 -5.72 -27.85 8.72
CA ASP A 11 -7.12 -27.69 8.29
C ASP A 11 -7.15 -27.69 6.76
N LEU A 12 -6.98 -28.90 6.22
CA LEU A 12 -7.29 -29.24 4.83
C LEU A 12 -8.80 -29.53 4.73
N HIS A 13 -9.36 -29.23 3.55
CA HIS A 13 -10.70 -29.56 3.04
C HIS A 13 -11.78 -28.48 3.15
N GLN A 14 -11.93 -27.67 2.09
CA GLN A 14 -13.24 -27.25 1.59
C GLN A 14 -13.26 -27.24 0.05
N ASP A 15 -14.38 -27.71 -0.52
CA ASP A 15 -14.65 -27.99 -1.93
C ASP A 15 -14.56 -26.76 -2.88
N PRO A 16 -14.34 -26.98 -4.18
CA PRO A 16 -14.23 -25.90 -5.16
C PRO A 16 -15.59 -25.23 -5.46
N PRO A 17 -15.66 -23.90 -5.59
CA PRO A 17 -16.88 -23.24 -6.04
C PRO A 17 -17.11 -23.47 -7.54
N ARG A 18 -18.37 -23.77 -7.89
CA ARG A 18 -18.86 -23.92 -9.27
C ARG A 18 -18.90 -22.57 -10.00
N PRO A 19 -18.77 -22.53 -11.33
CA PRO A 19 -18.69 -21.29 -12.09
C PRO A 19 -20.07 -20.62 -12.21
N LEU A 20 -20.16 -19.35 -11.82
CA LEU A 20 -21.31 -18.48 -12.10
C LEU A 20 -21.00 -17.65 -13.34
N THR A 21 -21.38 -18.19 -14.49
CA THR A 21 -21.66 -17.40 -15.69
C THR A 21 -23.00 -16.65 -15.52
N ALA A 22 -23.02 -15.41 -16.00
CA ALA A 22 -24.19 -14.55 -16.19
C ALA A 22 -24.82 -13.89 -14.94
N VAL A 23 -24.30 -12.71 -14.56
CA VAL A 23 -25.10 -11.47 -14.39
C VAL A 23 -24.21 -10.27 -14.73
N VAL A 24 -24.00 -10.01 -16.02
CA VAL A 24 -23.56 -8.69 -16.49
C VAL A 24 -24.80 -8.04 -17.07
N ASN A 25 -25.48 -7.21 -16.28
CA ASN A 25 -26.22 -6.04 -16.72
C ASN A 25 -26.95 -5.42 -15.53
N MET A 26 -26.98 -4.09 -15.51
CA MET A 26 -27.59 -3.17 -14.53
C MET A 26 -26.67 -2.72 -13.40
N LEU A 27 -25.90 -1.67 -13.68
CA LEU A 27 -25.80 -0.45 -12.85
C LEU A 27 -25.10 0.62 -13.71
N ASP A 28 -25.85 1.21 -14.64
CA ASP A 28 -25.45 2.44 -15.35
C ASP A 28 -25.54 3.62 -14.38
N ILE A 29 -24.43 3.92 -13.70
CA ILE A 29 -24.24 5.20 -13.02
C ILE A 29 -23.60 6.16 -14.03
N PRO A 30 -24.24 7.27 -14.40
CA PRO A 30 -23.65 8.25 -15.32
C PRO A 30 -22.33 8.78 -14.74
N GLY A 31 -21.20 8.56 -15.45
CA GLY A 31 -19.87 9.02 -15.04
C GLY A 31 -18.78 7.93 -14.92
N THR A 32 -19.11 6.67 -15.18
CA THR A 32 -18.20 5.51 -15.01
C THR A 32 -17.50 5.04 -16.29
N ARG A 33 -17.31 5.90 -17.30
CA ARG A 33 -16.32 5.62 -18.36
C ARG A 33 -14.90 5.82 -17.80
N PHE A 34 -14.43 4.84 -17.02
CA PHE A 34 -13.07 4.77 -16.49
C PHE A 34 -12.03 4.23 -17.50
N ALA A 35 -12.48 3.75 -18.66
CA ALA A 35 -11.70 2.91 -19.57
C ALA A 35 -10.71 3.64 -20.51
N ASP A 36 -10.36 4.91 -20.31
CA ASP A 36 -9.47 5.65 -21.25
C ASP A 36 -8.45 6.59 -20.59
N ARG A 37 -8.38 6.64 -19.25
CA ARG A 37 -7.47 7.55 -18.52
C ARG A 37 -6.20 6.90 -17.99
N THR A 38 -6.22 5.60 -17.74
CA THR A 38 -5.02 4.87 -17.30
C THR A 38 -3.95 4.84 -18.37
N ASP A 39 -4.34 4.70 -19.64
CA ASP A 39 -3.40 4.72 -20.78
C ASP A 39 -2.85 6.13 -21.02
N PHE A 40 -3.65 7.17 -20.76
CA PHE A 40 -3.17 8.55 -20.76
C PHE A 40 -2.13 8.79 -19.66
N ILE A 41 -2.41 8.36 -18.43
CA ILE A 41 -1.44 8.47 -17.30
C ILE A 41 -0.19 7.66 -17.63
N ALA A 42 -0.34 6.42 -18.11
CA ALA A 42 0.78 5.57 -18.50
C ALA A 42 1.63 6.25 -19.59
N LYS A 43 1.00 6.87 -20.58
CA LYS A 43 1.69 7.60 -21.65
C LYS A 43 2.43 8.84 -21.14
N GLN A 44 1.81 9.65 -20.29
CA GLN A 44 2.48 10.81 -19.67
C GLN A 44 3.68 10.39 -18.81
N VAL A 45 3.52 9.33 -18.02
CA VAL A 45 4.62 8.73 -17.25
C VAL A 45 5.68 8.15 -18.18
N GLN A 46 5.29 7.56 -19.30
CA GLN A 46 6.22 6.99 -20.26
C GLN A 46 7.14 8.07 -20.83
N GLU A 47 6.54 9.17 -21.30
CA GLU A 47 7.24 10.34 -21.83
C GLU A 47 8.20 10.98 -20.82
N GLN A 48 7.86 11.01 -19.53
CA GLN A 48 8.75 11.49 -18.46
C GLN A 48 9.88 10.51 -18.12
N GLY A 49 9.59 9.20 -18.15
CA GLY A 49 10.52 8.18 -17.66
C GLY A 49 11.63 7.79 -18.65
N ASP A 50 11.46 8.05 -19.95
CA ASP A 50 12.43 7.66 -20.99
C ASP A 50 13.68 8.57 -21.02
N ILE A 51 13.72 9.60 -20.17
CA ILE A 51 14.79 10.61 -20.10
C ILE A 51 15.87 10.23 -19.06
N PHE A 52 15.55 9.38 -18.07
CA PHE A 52 16.45 9.10 -16.96
C PHE A 52 17.28 7.82 -17.16
N ASN A 53 18.61 8.01 -17.22
CA ASN A 53 19.60 6.95 -17.06
C ASN A 53 20.20 7.03 -15.64
N PHE A 54 19.99 5.99 -14.83
CA PHE A 54 20.46 5.96 -13.43
C PHE A 54 21.92 5.49 -13.26
N THR A 55 22.69 5.37 -14.33
CA THR A 55 24.13 5.05 -14.23
C THR A 55 24.83 6.11 -13.36
N GLY A 56 25.35 5.69 -12.20
CA GLY A 56 26.02 6.58 -11.25
C GLY A 56 25.09 7.47 -10.42
N PHE A 57 23.76 7.26 -10.45
CA PHE A 57 22.83 8.06 -9.65
C PHE A 57 23.05 7.84 -8.14
N ASN A 58 22.94 8.93 -7.37
CA ASN A 58 23.15 8.94 -5.93
C ASN A 58 21.82 8.99 -5.15
N ASN A 59 21.45 7.86 -4.53
CA ASN A 59 20.24 7.76 -3.70
C ASN A 59 20.38 8.32 -2.27
N ILE A 60 21.55 8.86 -1.90
CA ILE A 60 21.73 9.55 -0.63
C ILE A 60 21.22 10.99 -0.74
N SER A 61 21.64 11.71 -1.78
CA SER A 61 21.26 13.11 -2.00
C SER A 61 19.99 13.27 -2.84
N GLY A 62 19.66 12.27 -3.66
CA GLY A 62 18.54 12.36 -4.61
C GLY A 62 18.80 13.37 -5.73
N TYR A 63 17.74 13.69 -6.47
CA TYR A 63 17.72 14.63 -7.59
C TYR A 63 17.10 15.97 -7.16
N PRO A 64 17.52 17.13 -7.75
CA PRO A 64 17.01 18.44 -7.33
C PRO A 64 15.51 18.65 -7.51
N ILE A 65 14.88 17.91 -8.42
CA ILE A 65 13.43 17.93 -8.67
C ILE A 65 12.84 16.52 -8.49
N PRO A 66 11.53 16.39 -8.21
CA PRO A 66 10.87 15.09 -8.19
C PRO A 66 11.04 14.37 -9.53
N ILE A 67 11.48 13.12 -9.48
CA ILE A 67 11.66 12.25 -10.65
C ILE A 67 10.67 11.10 -10.64
N VAL A 68 10.19 10.69 -9.47
CA VAL A 68 9.15 9.66 -9.35
C VAL A 68 7.78 10.30 -9.58
N PRO A 69 6.91 9.71 -10.44
CA PRO A 69 5.55 10.20 -10.62
C PRO A 69 4.78 10.26 -9.30
N ASN A 70 4.04 11.34 -9.05
CA ASN A 70 3.23 11.49 -7.85
C ASN A 70 1.90 10.73 -7.97
N ILE A 71 2.00 9.41 -8.10
CA ILE A 71 0.87 8.49 -8.28
C ILE A 71 0.94 7.45 -7.16
N ILE A 72 -0.14 7.30 -6.40
CA ILE A 72 -0.25 6.32 -5.32
C ILE A 72 -1.03 5.12 -5.81
N HIS A 73 -0.56 3.92 -5.51
CA HIS A 73 -1.12 2.65 -5.94
C HIS A 73 -1.52 1.79 -4.75
N PHE A 74 -2.78 1.38 -4.71
CA PHE A 74 -3.28 0.31 -3.84
C PHE A 74 -3.70 -0.89 -4.67
N ILE A 75 -3.59 -2.09 -4.11
CA ILE A 75 -3.99 -3.34 -4.75
C ILE A 75 -5.06 -4.01 -3.89
N ARG A 76 -6.21 -4.36 -4.49
CA ARG A 76 -7.36 -4.96 -3.80
C ARG A 76 -7.94 -6.16 -4.54
N PHE A 77 -7.24 -7.29 -4.52
CA PHE A 77 -7.71 -8.48 -5.21
C PHE A 77 -8.78 -9.23 -4.41
N ASN A 78 -9.92 -9.53 -5.04
CA ASN A 78 -11.07 -10.19 -4.42
C ASN A 78 -11.59 -9.48 -3.15
N GLN A 79 -11.36 -8.18 -3.03
CA GLN A 79 -11.70 -7.36 -1.87
C GLN A 79 -12.51 -6.13 -2.32
N PRO A 80 -13.78 -6.33 -2.75
CA PRO A 80 -14.58 -5.28 -3.37
C PRO A 80 -15.04 -4.21 -2.38
N SER A 81 -14.85 -4.38 -1.07
CA SER A 81 -15.22 -3.40 -0.04
C SER A 81 -14.01 -3.05 0.82
N LEU A 82 -14.05 -1.85 1.41
CA LEU A 82 -13.07 -1.39 2.39
C LEU A 82 -13.58 -1.69 3.79
N THR A 83 -12.73 -2.22 4.65
CA THR A 83 -12.92 -2.15 6.10
C THR A 83 -12.73 -0.71 6.57
N LEU A 84 -13.17 -0.41 7.79
CA LEU A 84 -12.98 0.92 8.39
C LEU A 84 -11.50 1.32 8.43
N MET A 85 -10.61 0.40 8.80
CA MET A 85 -9.17 0.70 8.86
C MET A 85 -8.59 1.02 7.50
N GLU A 86 -8.88 0.21 6.48
CA GLU A 86 -8.42 0.47 5.11
C GLU A 86 -9.00 1.77 4.55
N PHE A 87 -10.24 2.11 4.90
CA PHE A 87 -10.84 3.40 4.57
C PHE A 87 -10.05 4.57 5.17
N ILE A 88 -9.68 4.50 6.46
CA ILE A 88 -8.88 5.53 7.12
C ILE A 88 -7.47 5.62 6.51
N CYS A 89 -6.82 4.48 6.23
CA CYS A 89 -5.52 4.45 5.57
C CYS A 89 -5.56 5.06 4.18
N LEU A 90 -6.49 4.65 3.32
CA LEU A 90 -6.64 5.19 1.97
C LEU A 90 -6.99 6.69 2.01
N ARG A 91 -7.87 7.11 2.92
CA ARG A 91 -8.19 8.52 3.15
C ARG A 91 -6.98 9.32 3.59
N SER A 92 -6.14 8.79 4.48
CA SER A 92 -4.91 9.46 4.92
C SER A 92 -3.96 9.73 3.76
N ALA A 93 -3.81 8.77 2.83
CA ALA A 93 -3.00 8.94 1.64
C ALA A 93 -3.53 10.08 0.75
N LEU A 94 -4.86 10.15 0.55
CA LEU A 94 -5.52 11.21 -0.22
C LEU A 94 -5.41 12.59 0.45
N VAL A 95 -5.51 12.66 1.78
CA VAL A 95 -5.43 13.92 2.53
C VAL A 95 -3.99 14.45 2.59
N ARG A 96 -3.00 13.57 2.84
CA ARG A 96 -1.59 13.98 3.03
C ARG A 96 -0.82 14.18 1.72
N ASN A 97 -1.32 13.66 0.61
CA ASN A 97 -0.71 13.84 -0.71
C ASN A 97 -1.70 14.53 -1.66
N ALA A 98 -2.05 15.79 -1.35
CA ALA A 98 -3.11 16.55 -2.00
C ALA A 98 -2.97 16.66 -3.53
N ASP A 99 -1.74 16.62 -4.06
CA ASP A 99 -1.48 16.71 -5.50
C ASP A 99 -1.31 15.33 -6.17
N ALA A 100 -1.43 14.24 -5.41
CA ALA A 100 -1.29 12.90 -5.95
C ALA A 100 -2.59 12.39 -6.59
N THR A 101 -2.43 11.59 -7.64
CA THR A 101 -3.48 10.71 -8.14
C THR A 101 -3.36 9.36 -7.44
N VAL A 102 -4.48 8.82 -6.95
CA VAL A 102 -4.59 7.53 -6.28
C VAL A 102 -5.30 6.54 -7.20
N LEU A 103 -4.65 5.43 -7.49
CA LEU A 103 -5.14 4.34 -8.33
C LEU A 103 -5.40 3.10 -7.48
N ILE A 104 -6.62 2.58 -7.54
CA ILE A 104 -7.01 1.30 -6.92
C ILE A 104 -6.99 0.23 -8.00
N HIS A 105 -5.99 -0.64 -7.95
CA HIS A 105 -5.84 -1.77 -8.85
C HIS A 105 -6.59 -2.98 -8.31
N SER A 106 -7.61 -3.45 -9.01
CA SER A 106 -8.44 -4.56 -8.55
C SER A 106 -9.01 -5.36 -9.73
N ASN A 107 -9.27 -6.65 -9.50
CA ASN A 107 -9.95 -7.51 -10.46
C ASN A 107 -11.49 -7.41 -10.36
N THR A 108 -12.00 -6.76 -9.31
CA THR A 108 -13.43 -6.59 -9.05
C THR A 108 -13.76 -5.12 -8.75
N PRO A 109 -14.87 -4.58 -9.28
CA PRO A 109 -15.29 -3.20 -8.97
C PRO A 109 -15.42 -2.97 -7.46
N MET A 110 -14.98 -1.79 -7.02
CA MET A 110 -15.09 -1.37 -5.62
C MET A 110 -16.53 -0.95 -5.28
N THR A 111 -16.97 -1.28 -4.07
CA THR A 111 -18.34 -1.15 -3.55
C THR A 111 -18.33 -0.84 -2.05
N GLY A 112 -19.52 -0.67 -1.46
CA GLY A 112 -19.68 -0.42 -0.03
C GLY A 112 -19.70 1.06 0.36
N VAL A 113 -20.07 1.33 1.61
CA VAL A 113 -20.33 2.69 2.11
C VAL A 113 -19.06 3.56 2.12
N HIS A 114 -17.95 3.01 2.59
CA HIS A 114 -16.66 3.70 2.64
C HIS A 114 -16.11 4.05 1.26
N TRP A 115 -16.29 3.18 0.27
CA TRP A 115 -15.90 3.48 -1.11
C TRP A 115 -16.74 4.62 -1.71
N LYS A 116 -18.06 4.58 -1.50
CA LYS A 116 -18.96 5.65 -1.94
C LYS A 116 -18.56 7.00 -1.36
N GLU A 117 -18.20 7.02 -0.08
CA GLU A 117 -17.75 8.23 0.60
C GLU A 117 -16.43 8.77 0.04
N LEU A 118 -15.43 7.90 -0.20
CA LEU A 118 -14.18 8.34 -0.83
C LEU A 118 -14.40 8.90 -2.24
N ILE A 119 -15.30 8.31 -3.02
CA ILE A 119 -15.66 8.81 -4.35
C ILE A 119 -16.40 10.15 -4.26
N GLN A 120 -17.25 10.34 -3.25
CA GLN A 120 -17.92 11.62 -3.02
C GLN A 120 -16.91 12.72 -2.68
N ASP A 121 -15.92 12.42 -1.84
CA ASP A 121 -14.96 13.42 -1.34
C ASP A 121 -13.80 13.69 -2.32
N PHE A 122 -13.35 12.68 -3.08
CA PHE A 122 -12.12 12.74 -3.88
C PHE A 122 -12.29 12.29 -5.34
N GLY A 123 -13.50 11.92 -5.74
CA GLY A 123 -13.81 11.50 -7.10
C GLY A 123 -13.99 12.68 -8.07
N ASN A 124 -14.87 12.52 -9.05
CA ASN A 124 -15.11 13.51 -10.09
C ASN A 124 -15.73 14.79 -9.49
N SER A 125 -15.08 15.93 -9.70
CA SER A 125 -15.66 17.25 -9.48
C SER A 125 -15.75 18.00 -10.81
N SER A 126 -16.72 18.91 -10.94
CA SER A 126 -16.86 19.78 -12.12
C SER A 126 -15.63 20.66 -12.37
N SER A 127 -14.78 20.85 -11.35
CA SER A 127 -13.68 21.81 -11.39
C SER A 127 -12.28 21.17 -11.50
N HIS A 128 -12.14 19.87 -11.21
CA HIS A 128 -10.83 19.19 -11.18
C HIS A 128 -10.94 17.72 -11.60
N PRO A 129 -9.91 17.14 -12.22
CA PRO A 129 -9.89 15.71 -12.54
C PRO A 129 -9.98 14.86 -11.25
N PRO A 130 -10.56 13.65 -11.32
CA PRO A 130 -10.69 12.77 -10.17
C PRO A 130 -9.32 12.36 -9.64
N ARG A 131 -9.12 12.56 -8.34
CA ARG A 131 -7.90 12.14 -7.66
C ARG A 131 -7.93 10.66 -7.30
N LEU A 132 -9.11 10.07 -7.11
CA LEU A 132 -9.27 8.65 -6.86
C LEU A 132 -9.84 7.94 -8.08
N GLN A 133 -9.14 6.92 -8.59
CA GLN A 133 -9.52 6.21 -9.80
C GLN A 133 -9.43 4.68 -9.62
N PHE A 134 -10.36 3.96 -10.25
CA PHE A 134 -10.34 2.51 -10.32
C PHE A 134 -9.57 2.04 -11.56
N VAL A 135 -8.73 1.03 -11.41
CA VAL A 135 -7.99 0.39 -12.50
C VAL A 135 -8.26 -1.10 -12.47
N GLN A 136 -8.85 -1.63 -13.55
CA GLN A 136 -9.02 -3.07 -13.71
C GLN A 136 -7.62 -3.71 -13.82
N LYS A 137 -7.32 -4.63 -12.90
CA LYS A 137 -6.09 -5.42 -12.92
C LYS A 137 -6.40 -6.87 -12.60
N GLU A 138 -6.05 -7.74 -13.55
CA GLU A 138 -6.12 -9.17 -13.34
C GLU A 138 -5.10 -9.64 -12.30
N ILE A 139 -5.51 -10.63 -11.52
CA ILE A 139 -4.63 -11.22 -10.49
C ILE A 139 -3.53 -12.02 -11.21
N PRO A 140 -2.23 -11.72 -10.97
CA PRO A 140 -1.16 -12.47 -11.60
C PRO A 140 -1.21 -13.94 -11.13
N GLN A 141 -1.20 -14.86 -12.09
CA GLN A 141 -1.22 -16.31 -11.79
C GLN A 141 0.20 -16.90 -11.78
N GLU A 142 1.14 -16.26 -12.44
CA GLU A 142 2.53 -16.70 -12.54
C GLU A 142 3.51 -15.53 -12.75
N ILE A 143 4.79 -15.80 -12.50
CA ILE A 143 5.92 -14.92 -12.82
C ILE A 143 7.12 -15.79 -13.21
N PHE A 144 7.80 -15.47 -14.32
CA PHE A 144 8.91 -16.28 -14.87
C PHE A 144 8.62 -17.81 -14.91
N ASN A 145 7.43 -18.18 -15.41
CA ASN A 145 6.95 -19.57 -15.46
C ASN A 145 6.82 -20.27 -14.09
N ARG A 146 6.71 -19.49 -13.01
CA ARG A 146 6.46 -19.99 -11.65
C ARG A 146 5.06 -19.61 -11.21
N LYS A 147 4.25 -20.61 -10.86
CA LYS A 147 2.88 -20.41 -10.38
C LYS A 147 2.87 -19.72 -9.01
N LEU A 148 2.00 -18.71 -8.87
CA LEU A 148 1.74 -18.01 -7.63
C LEU A 148 0.53 -18.64 -6.92
N THR A 149 0.70 -19.02 -5.65
CA THR A 149 -0.35 -19.70 -4.88
C THR A 149 -1.09 -18.73 -3.97
N TRP A 150 -0.37 -18.05 -3.09
CA TRP A 150 -0.92 -17.14 -2.08
C TRP A 150 -1.30 -15.79 -2.66
N ILE A 151 -2.45 -15.26 -2.27
CA ILE A 151 -2.92 -13.95 -2.76
C ILE A 151 -1.96 -12.82 -2.39
N GLN A 152 -1.25 -12.97 -1.26
CA GLN A 152 -0.23 -12.03 -0.80
C GLN A 152 0.98 -12.03 -1.75
N HIS A 153 1.49 -13.20 -2.15
CA HIS A 153 2.55 -13.28 -3.15
C HIS A 153 2.09 -12.74 -4.52
N LYS A 154 0.81 -12.94 -4.88
CA LYS A 154 0.21 -12.33 -6.08
C LYS A 154 0.20 -10.80 -5.98
N SER A 155 -0.09 -10.24 -4.80
CA SER A 155 0.02 -8.81 -4.52
C SER A 155 1.47 -8.32 -4.57
N ASP A 156 2.43 -9.09 -4.07
CA ASP A 156 3.86 -8.78 -4.16
C ASP A 156 4.36 -8.71 -5.60
N VAL A 157 3.91 -9.62 -6.46
CA VAL A 157 4.21 -9.53 -7.90
C VAL A 157 3.50 -8.34 -8.54
N ALA A 158 2.22 -8.14 -8.21
CA ALA A 158 1.42 -7.06 -8.78
C ALA A 158 1.98 -5.67 -8.46
N ARG A 159 2.46 -5.42 -7.23
CA ARG A 159 3.06 -4.11 -6.86
C ARG A 159 4.30 -3.80 -7.66
N LEU A 160 5.17 -4.79 -7.90
CA LEU A 160 6.37 -4.60 -8.71
C LEU A 160 6.03 -4.35 -10.18
N GLN A 161 5.07 -5.10 -10.75
CA GLN A 161 4.58 -4.87 -12.12
C GLN A 161 3.93 -3.48 -12.28
N ILE A 162 3.22 -3.00 -11.26
CA ILE A 162 2.61 -1.67 -11.26
C ILE A 162 3.71 -0.60 -11.25
N LEU A 163 4.70 -0.72 -10.36
CA LEU A 163 5.83 0.21 -10.33
C LEU A 163 6.66 0.15 -11.62
N GLU A 164 6.81 -1.01 -12.25
CA GLU A 164 7.49 -1.14 -13.54
C GLU A 164 6.73 -0.42 -14.66
N LYS A 165 5.40 -0.45 -14.63
CA LYS A 165 4.55 0.23 -15.62
C LYS A 165 4.45 1.74 -15.37
N PHE A 166 4.28 2.16 -14.12
CA PHE A 166 3.88 3.52 -13.77
C PHE A 166 4.90 4.30 -12.92
N GLY A 167 5.90 3.64 -12.36
CA GLY A 167 6.63 4.18 -11.21
C GLY A 167 5.67 4.48 -10.06
N GLY A 168 5.99 5.48 -9.24
CA GLY A 168 5.07 6.02 -8.24
C GLY A 168 5.30 5.46 -6.84
N ILE A 169 4.23 5.52 -6.04
CA ILE A 169 4.19 5.16 -4.63
C ILE A 169 3.23 3.97 -4.49
N TYR A 170 3.73 2.80 -4.11
CA TYR A 170 2.89 1.70 -3.67
C TYR A 170 2.71 1.72 -2.15
N LEU A 171 1.48 1.44 -1.69
CA LEU A 171 1.12 1.26 -0.29
C LEU A 171 0.27 0.00 -0.10
N ASP A 172 0.58 -0.79 0.94
CA ASP A 172 -0.36 -1.79 1.47
C ASP A 172 -1.62 -1.09 2.01
N ASN A 173 -2.75 -1.81 2.01
CA ASN A 173 -4.07 -1.22 2.34
C ASN A 173 -4.20 -0.78 3.80
N ASP A 174 -3.35 -1.28 4.69
CA ASP A 174 -3.27 -0.97 6.11
C ASP A 174 -2.07 -0.08 6.45
N VAL A 175 -1.56 0.68 5.47
CA VAL A 175 -0.56 1.73 5.71
C VAL A 175 -1.24 3.10 5.90
N TYR A 176 -1.16 3.63 7.12
CA TYR A 176 -1.57 4.99 7.44
C TYR A 176 -0.46 5.98 7.07
N VAL A 177 -0.82 7.03 6.33
CA VAL A 177 0.10 8.11 5.93
C VAL A 177 -0.04 9.26 6.92
N VAL A 178 1.02 9.54 7.65
CA VAL A 178 1.08 10.59 8.67
C VAL A 178 1.47 11.93 8.03
N HIS A 179 2.49 11.92 7.17
CA HIS A 179 3.01 13.10 6.46
C HIS A 179 3.05 12.88 4.94
N SER A 180 3.20 13.97 4.20
CA SER A 180 3.34 13.89 2.73
C SER A 180 4.56 13.05 2.34
N LEU A 181 4.39 12.21 1.31
CA LEU A 181 5.45 11.36 0.77
C LEU A 181 6.23 12.02 -0.37
N GLN A 182 5.89 13.28 -0.70
CA GLN A 182 6.61 14.06 -1.73
C GLN A 182 8.14 14.11 -1.54
N PRO A 183 8.71 14.21 -0.31
CA PRO A 183 10.16 14.22 -0.13
C PRO A 183 10.87 12.99 -0.72
N TYR A 184 10.17 11.86 -0.83
CA TYR A 184 10.72 10.61 -1.33
C TYR A 184 10.68 10.47 -2.86
N LEU A 185 10.04 11.42 -3.55
CA LEU A 185 9.93 11.42 -5.02
C LEU A 185 11.21 11.89 -5.73
N HIS A 186 12.20 12.37 -4.97
CA HIS A 186 13.48 12.84 -5.47
C HIS A 186 14.53 11.74 -5.64
N PHE A 187 14.23 10.53 -5.17
CA PHE A 187 15.15 9.39 -5.23
C PHE A 187 14.77 8.43 -6.34
N GLU A 188 15.74 7.66 -6.82
CA GLU A 188 15.48 6.63 -7.84
C GLU A 188 14.55 5.55 -7.28
N PHE A 189 14.78 5.14 -6.03
CA PHE A 189 13.91 4.21 -5.31
C PHE A 189 14.06 4.40 -3.79
N SER A 190 12.99 4.73 -3.07
CA SER A 190 12.96 4.84 -1.60
C SER A 190 12.25 3.63 -1.00
N ILE A 191 12.86 3.05 0.05
CA ILE A 191 12.32 1.87 0.73
C ILE A 191 12.61 1.90 2.22
N GLY A 192 11.67 1.35 2.99
CA GLY A 192 11.86 1.12 4.42
C GLY A 192 12.88 0.01 4.62
N TRP A 193 14.06 0.32 5.13
CA TRP A 193 15.09 -0.69 5.40
C TRP A 193 15.90 -0.27 6.62
N PRO A 194 15.61 -0.83 7.80
CA PRO A 194 16.29 -0.43 9.04
C PRO A 194 17.76 -0.79 9.05
N SER A 195 18.60 0.09 9.58
CA SER A 195 20.06 -0.08 9.75
C SER A 195 20.45 -0.91 10.96
N ILE A 196 19.50 -1.17 11.86
CA ILE A 196 19.75 -1.85 13.13
C ILE A 196 19.54 -3.36 12.96
N GLY A 197 20.63 -4.13 13.08
CA GLY A 197 20.64 -5.59 13.01
C GLY A 197 20.49 -6.15 11.59
N ASP A 198 20.27 -7.46 11.47
CA ASP A 198 20.06 -8.17 10.20
C ASP A 198 18.62 -7.98 9.65
N GLN A 199 18.06 -6.77 9.84
CA GLN A 199 16.69 -6.48 9.45
C GLN A 199 16.53 -6.40 7.93
N LEU A 200 15.42 -6.98 7.47
CA LEU A 200 15.05 -7.04 6.07
C LEU A 200 14.35 -5.73 5.66
N LEU A 201 14.38 -5.42 4.37
CA LEU A 201 13.55 -4.36 3.81
C LEU A 201 12.05 -4.63 4.11
N GLY A 202 11.27 -3.58 4.23
CA GLY A 202 9.81 -3.61 4.26
C GLY A 202 9.23 -3.39 2.88
N ASN A 203 8.34 -4.29 2.43
CA ASN A 203 7.73 -4.20 1.11
C ASN A 203 6.34 -3.55 1.09
N GLN A 204 5.84 -3.10 2.24
CA GLN A 204 4.54 -2.46 2.40
C GLN A 204 4.48 -1.01 1.88
N ILE A 205 5.64 -0.35 1.74
CA ILE A 205 5.79 0.95 1.10
C ILE A 205 6.96 0.87 0.12
N LEU A 206 6.69 1.13 -1.16
CA LEU A 206 7.71 1.16 -2.20
C LEU A 206 7.51 2.41 -3.05
N ILE A 207 8.51 3.28 -3.11
CA ILE A 207 8.43 4.53 -3.88
C ILE A 207 9.55 4.49 -4.91
N GLY A 208 9.23 4.51 -6.19
CA GLY A 208 10.27 4.25 -7.19
C GLY A 208 9.97 4.76 -8.58
N HIS A 209 11.03 5.15 -9.27
CA HIS A 209 10.96 5.40 -10.70
C HIS A 209 10.79 4.07 -11.46
N LYS A 210 10.00 4.09 -12.54
CA LYS A 210 9.72 2.90 -13.38
C LYS A 210 10.99 2.19 -13.88
N ASN A 211 12.02 2.99 -14.17
CA ASN A 211 13.33 2.55 -14.68
C ASN A 211 14.40 2.36 -13.58
N SER A 212 14.02 2.31 -12.30
CA SER A 212 15.01 2.19 -11.23
C SER A 212 15.81 0.88 -11.30
N ARG A 213 17.10 0.96 -11.02
CA ARG A 213 18.03 -0.17 -11.03
C ARG A 213 17.64 -1.22 -9.99
N PHE A 214 17.19 -0.78 -8.82
CA PHE A 214 16.73 -1.68 -7.77
C PHE A 214 15.46 -2.44 -8.19
N LEU A 215 14.43 -1.76 -8.70
CA LEU A 215 13.17 -2.41 -9.11
C LEU A 215 13.41 -3.51 -10.14
N GLN A 216 14.25 -3.25 -11.14
CA GLN A 216 14.58 -4.23 -12.17
C GLN A 216 15.28 -5.48 -11.59
N LYS A 217 16.20 -5.28 -10.64
CA LYS A 217 16.85 -6.40 -9.94
C LYS A 217 15.87 -7.14 -9.02
N TYR A 218 14.99 -6.42 -8.33
CA TYR A 218 13.98 -6.98 -7.44
C TYR A 218 12.97 -7.84 -8.21
N ILE A 219 12.45 -7.36 -9.34
CA ILE A 219 11.62 -8.20 -10.23
C ILE A 219 12.40 -9.45 -10.64
N ALA A 220 13.66 -9.31 -11.04
CA ALA A 220 14.47 -10.44 -11.47
C ALA A 220 14.71 -11.51 -10.37
N THR A 221 14.58 -11.19 -9.08
CA THR A 221 14.70 -12.20 -8.00
C THR A 221 13.60 -13.24 -8.05
N TYR A 222 12.43 -12.93 -8.64
CA TYR A 222 11.34 -13.89 -8.79
C TYR A 222 11.63 -15.03 -9.78
N LYS A 223 12.77 -14.99 -10.49
CA LYS A 223 13.28 -16.18 -11.21
C LYS A 223 13.58 -17.35 -10.24
N ASP A 224 13.97 -17.04 -8.99
CA ASP A 224 14.09 -17.97 -7.86
C ASP A 224 12.88 -17.88 -6.92
N TYR A 225 11.66 -17.73 -7.46
CA TYR A 225 10.45 -17.66 -6.62
C TYR A 225 10.24 -18.94 -5.80
N ARG A 226 10.10 -18.78 -4.48
CA ARG A 226 9.84 -19.86 -3.52
C ARG A 226 8.49 -19.64 -2.85
N GLY A 227 7.43 -20.21 -3.43
CA GLY A 227 6.06 -19.99 -2.96
C GLY A 227 5.70 -20.56 -1.59
N HIS A 228 6.53 -21.43 -1.02
CA HIS A 228 6.35 -22.00 0.32
C HIS A 228 6.98 -21.15 1.43
N LEU A 229 7.76 -20.12 1.08
CA LEU A 229 8.40 -19.22 2.05
C LEU A 229 7.69 -17.86 1.99
N TRP A 230 7.01 -17.51 3.08
CA TRP A 230 6.18 -16.31 3.18
C TRP A 230 6.92 -15.03 2.80
N TYR A 231 7.98 -14.68 3.54
CA TYR A 231 8.67 -13.41 3.36
C TYR A 231 9.89 -13.47 2.42
N TYR A 232 10.23 -14.66 1.93
CA TYR A 232 11.48 -14.85 1.20
C TYR A 232 11.55 -13.99 -0.07
N ASN A 233 10.48 -14.05 -0.87
CA ASN A 233 10.41 -13.33 -2.14
C ASN A 233 10.20 -11.83 -1.92
N GLY A 234 9.38 -11.49 -0.92
CA GLY A 234 8.96 -10.12 -0.64
C GLY A 234 10.03 -9.28 0.06
N GLY A 235 10.91 -9.84 0.89
CA GLY A 235 11.91 -9.02 1.58
C GLY A 235 13.24 -9.68 1.83
N ASP A 236 13.29 -10.99 2.03
CA ASP A 236 14.56 -11.67 2.37
C ASP A 236 15.56 -11.67 1.21
N LEU A 237 15.18 -12.30 0.09
CA LEU A 237 16.01 -12.43 -1.09
C LEU A 237 16.45 -11.08 -1.67
N PRO A 238 15.56 -10.08 -1.90
CA PRO A 238 16.00 -8.78 -2.39
C PRO A 238 16.92 -8.05 -1.40
N THR A 239 16.73 -8.21 -0.09
CA THR A 239 17.67 -7.62 0.88
C THR A 239 19.04 -8.27 0.77
N LYS A 240 19.10 -9.60 0.86
CA LYS A 240 20.38 -10.33 0.94
C LYS A 240 21.15 -10.35 -0.38
N ALA A 241 20.46 -10.55 -1.49
CA ALA A 241 21.11 -10.69 -2.80
C ALA A 241 21.37 -9.35 -3.50
N ILE A 242 20.68 -8.27 -3.09
CA ILE A 242 20.80 -6.96 -3.76
C ILE A 242 21.23 -5.86 -2.79
N LEU A 243 20.46 -5.60 -1.74
CA LEU A 243 20.70 -4.42 -0.90
C LEU A 243 21.94 -4.54 -0.01
N ILE A 244 22.24 -5.72 0.54
CA ILE A 244 23.46 -5.92 1.32
C ILE A 244 24.72 -5.66 0.45
N PRO A 245 24.83 -6.21 -0.77
CA PRO A 245 25.99 -5.92 -1.63
C PRO A 245 25.95 -4.55 -2.32
N PHE A 246 24.76 -3.97 -2.56
CA PHE A 246 24.56 -2.76 -3.37
C PHE A 246 23.57 -1.80 -2.70
N HIS A 247 23.89 -1.35 -1.49
CA HIS A 247 23.03 -0.47 -0.69
C HIS A 247 22.74 0.90 -1.34
N GLU A 248 23.57 1.34 -2.28
CA GLU A 248 23.47 2.62 -3.00
C GLU A 248 22.32 2.64 -4.03
N LEU A 249 21.75 1.49 -4.34
CA LEU A 249 20.65 1.36 -5.30
C LEU A 249 19.31 1.90 -4.78
N VAL A 250 19.22 2.21 -3.49
CA VAL A 250 18.01 2.73 -2.86
C VAL A 250 18.32 3.88 -1.90
N HIS A 251 17.34 4.75 -1.74
CA HIS A 251 17.27 5.65 -0.61
C HIS A 251 16.73 4.87 0.59
N ARG A 252 17.62 4.60 1.55
CA ARG A 252 17.33 3.82 2.74
C ARG A 252 16.55 4.66 3.75
N VAL A 253 15.26 4.39 3.90
CA VAL A 253 14.42 5.00 4.94
C VAL A 253 14.47 4.13 6.18
N GLU A 254 15.30 4.51 7.15
CA GLU A 254 15.62 3.62 8.28
C GLU A 254 14.47 3.45 9.27
N LEU A 255 13.74 4.53 9.57
CA LEU A 255 12.72 4.55 10.62
C LEU A 255 11.36 5.07 10.14
N LYS A 256 11.35 6.13 9.32
CA LYS A 256 10.13 6.91 9.01
C LYS A 256 9.01 6.14 8.31
N PHE A 257 9.32 5.00 7.69
CA PHE A 257 8.33 4.13 7.05
C PHE A 257 7.67 3.09 7.99
N GLY A 258 8.10 3.03 9.26
CA GLY A 258 7.42 2.23 10.28
C GLY A 258 7.44 0.72 10.01
N VAL A 259 8.51 0.19 9.41
CA VAL A 259 8.59 -1.22 8.95
C VAL A 259 8.40 -2.25 10.07
N PHE A 260 8.94 -1.99 11.26
CA PHE A 260 8.90 -2.92 12.40
C PHE A 260 8.56 -2.25 13.73
N ALA A 261 8.02 -1.03 13.68
CA ALA A 261 7.91 -0.23 14.88
C ALA A 261 6.52 -0.38 15.52
N SER A 262 6.52 -0.75 16.80
CA SER A 262 5.49 -0.30 17.74
C SER A 262 5.65 1.21 17.87
N VAL A 263 5.05 1.95 16.95
CA VAL A 263 5.23 3.41 16.82
C VAL A 263 4.53 4.21 17.92
N TRP A 264 3.88 3.55 18.88
CA TRP A 264 3.06 4.19 19.91
C TRP A 264 3.89 4.57 21.13
N PRO A 265 3.62 5.72 21.78
CA PRO A 265 2.69 6.78 21.41
C PRO A 265 3.23 7.77 20.35
N TYR A 266 4.43 7.55 19.81
CA TYR A 266 5.19 8.47 18.95
C TYR A 266 4.80 8.42 17.47
N TRP A 267 3.56 8.07 17.16
CA TRP A 267 3.12 7.77 15.80
C TRP A 267 3.25 8.99 14.86
N HIS A 268 3.05 10.18 15.41
CA HIS A 268 3.25 11.47 14.73
C HIS A 268 4.69 11.72 14.27
N GLN A 269 5.68 10.95 14.74
CA GLN A 269 7.08 11.13 14.34
C GLN A 269 7.42 10.35 13.06
N TYR A 270 6.54 9.48 12.59
CA TYR A 270 6.72 8.69 11.38
C TYR A 270 6.08 9.39 10.18
N ASP A 271 6.45 8.99 8.97
CA ASP A 271 5.77 9.47 7.75
C ASP A 271 4.68 8.48 7.32
N THR A 272 4.89 7.20 7.61
CA THR A 272 3.87 6.15 7.46
C THR A 272 3.91 5.16 8.61
N ILE A 273 2.80 4.46 8.82
CA ILE A 273 2.65 3.44 9.84
C ILE A 273 1.93 2.24 9.23
N HIS A 274 2.50 1.05 9.41
CA HIS A 274 1.87 -0.20 9.03
C HIS A 274 1.02 -0.72 10.19
N LEU A 275 -0.31 -0.76 10.03
CA LEU A 275 -1.25 -1.11 11.10
C LEU A 275 -1.48 -2.62 11.26
N LEU A 276 -0.86 -3.47 10.42
CA LEU A 276 -0.77 -4.92 10.60
C LEU A 276 -2.13 -5.63 10.77
N GLN A 277 -3.13 -5.29 9.96
CA GLN A 277 -4.53 -5.75 10.12
C GLN A 277 -4.66 -7.28 10.23
N ASN A 278 -3.82 -7.99 9.49
CA ASN A 278 -3.85 -9.45 9.35
C ASN A 278 -2.94 -10.17 10.36
N HIS A 279 -2.17 -9.43 11.16
CA HIS A 279 -1.28 -9.97 12.19
C HIS A 279 -1.85 -9.67 13.59
N ARG A 280 -3.09 -10.11 13.80
CA ARG A 280 -3.91 -9.88 15.01
C ARG A 280 -3.20 -10.19 16.33
N GLU A 281 -2.29 -11.16 16.35
CA GLU A 281 -1.47 -11.50 17.52
C GLU A 281 -0.48 -10.38 17.90
N PHE A 282 0.06 -9.66 16.90
CA PHE A 282 0.83 -8.44 17.09
C PHE A 282 -0.03 -7.19 17.17
N THR A 283 -1.35 -7.31 17.31
CA THR A 283 -2.24 -6.21 17.69
C THR A 283 -2.64 -6.35 19.17
N LEU A 284 -2.63 -7.59 19.71
CA LEU A 284 -3.04 -7.92 21.09
C LEU A 284 -2.15 -7.30 22.17
N ASP A 285 -0.82 -7.25 21.98
CA ASP A 285 0.08 -6.58 22.93
C ASP A 285 0.01 -5.04 22.85
N TYR A 286 -0.55 -4.49 21.77
CA TYR A 286 -0.34 -3.09 21.36
C TYR A 286 -1.56 -2.19 21.55
N MET A 287 -2.66 -2.74 22.07
CA MET A 287 -3.88 -2.00 22.43
C MET A 287 -4.13 -1.90 23.95
N ASN A 288 -3.17 -2.34 24.78
CA ASN A 288 -3.38 -2.67 26.19
C ASN A 288 -4.45 -3.77 26.36
N ASN A 289 -4.13 -4.78 27.16
CA ASN A 289 -4.80 -6.06 27.29
C ASN A 289 -6.23 -6.03 27.91
N SER A 290 -7.04 -5.00 27.65
CA SER A 290 -8.36 -4.83 28.26
C SER A 290 -9.54 -4.74 27.30
N ASP A 291 -9.38 -4.73 25.97
CA ASP A 291 -10.58 -4.64 25.12
C ASP A 291 -10.49 -5.30 23.74
N SER A 292 -11.02 -6.52 23.68
CA SER A 292 -11.25 -7.31 22.47
C SER A 292 -12.19 -6.65 21.42
N SER A 293 -12.81 -5.52 21.74
CA SER A 293 -13.73 -4.77 20.86
C SER A 293 -13.00 -4.00 19.76
N ALA A 294 -11.88 -3.36 20.07
CA ALA A 294 -11.05 -2.65 19.10
C ALA A 294 -10.39 -3.61 18.08
N LEU A 295 -10.13 -4.84 18.50
CA LEU A 295 -9.54 -5.93 17.71
C LEU A 295 -10.51 -6.52 16.67
N ARG A 296 -11.82 -6.26 16.80
CA ARG A 296 -12.85 -6.74 15.86
C ARG A 296 -13.13 -5.76 14.71
N GLY A 297 -12.55 -4.56 14.75
CA GLY A 297 -12.89 -3.51 13.77
C GLY A 297 -14.28 -2.92 14.01
N ASP A 298 -14.92 -3.21 15.15
CA ASP A 298 -16.24 -2.75 15.51
C ASP A 298 -16.17 -1.44 16.32
N PHE A 299 -15.27 -0.52 15.95
CA PHE A 299 -15.37 0.83 16.50
C PHE A 299 -16.66 1.45 16.01
N SER A 300 -17.57 1.79 16.93
CA SER A 300 -18.68 2.65 16.56
C SER A 300 -18.14 4.05 16.19
N LEU A 301 -18.88 4.80 15.38
CA LEU A 301 -18.53 6.20 15.09
C LEU A 301 -18.41 7.03 16.38
N LYS A 302 -19.11 6.64 17.45
CA LYS A 302 -19.00 7.28 18.76
C LYS A 302 -17.64 6.98 19.40
N ASP A 303 -17.21 5.73 19.36
CA ASP A 303 -15.90 5.33 19.92
C ASP A 303 -14.76 6.04 19.20
N LEU A 304 -14.80 6.13 17.86
CA LEU A 304 -13.80 6.89 17.10
C LEU A 304 -13.84 8.39 17.38
N ALA A 305 -15.00 8.96 17.74
CA ALA A 305 -15.12 10.39 18.01
C ALA A 305 -14.59 10.77 19.41
N THR A 306 -14.64 9.87 20.39
CA THR A 306 -14.34 10.21 21.80
C THR A 306 -13.14 9.49 22.40
N SER A 307 -12.71 8.37 21.83
CA SER A 307 -11.64 7.57 22.42
C SER A 307 -10.27 8.25 22.33
N PRO A 308 -9.43 8.21 23.39
CA PRO A 308 -8.05 8.67 23.35
C PRO A 308 -7.10 7.68 22.65
N TYR A 309 -7.60 6.55 22.14
CA TYR A 309 -6.75 5.59 21.45
C TYR A 309 -6.25 6.15 20.12
N ALA A 310 -5.02 5.78 19.78
CA ALA A 310 -4.33 6.43 18.69
C ALA A 310 -4.96 6.16 17.32
N PHE A 311 -5.58 4.99 17.09
CA PHE A 311 -6.38 4.77 15.87
C PHE A 311 -7.61 5.68 15.80
N ALA A 312 -8.23 6.01 16.93
CA ALA A 312 -9.34 6.96 16.99
C ALA A 312 -8.84 8.40 16.72
N GLU A 313 -7.67 8.77 17.25
CA GLU A 313 -7.00 10.03 16.92
C GLU A 313 -6.69 10.15 15.43
N MET A 314 -6.07 9.13 14.83
CA MET A 314 -5.84 9.03 13.39
C MET A 314 -7.13 9.16 12.59
N SER A 315 -8.19 8.48 13.04
CA SER A 315 -9.49 8.56 12.38
C SER A 315 -10.03 10.00 12.38
N ARG A 316 -9.98 10.70 13.51
CA ARG A 316 -10.39 12.12 13.60
C ARG A 316 -9.49 13.06 12.78
N ASP A 317 -8.20 12.73 12.70
CA ASP A 317 -7.20 13.49 11.98
C ASP A 317 -7.49 13.54 10.47
N VAL A 318 -7.99 12.47 9.86
CA VAL A 318 -8.26 12.44 8.40
C VAL A 318 -9.73 12.40 8.03
N TRP A 319 -10.64 12.15 8.97
CA TRP A 319 -12.08 12.03 8.71
C TRP A 319 -12.90 13.18 9.34
N PRO A 320 -13.29 14.20 8.55
CA PRO A 320 -13.98 15.39 9.07
C PRO A 320 -15.29 15.09 9.81
N VAL A 321 -16.02 14.03 9.43
CA VAL A 321 -17.28 13.61 10.06
C VAL A 321 -17.12 13.34 11.55
N LEU A 322 -15.93 12.89 11.99
CA LEU A 322 -15.65 12.61 13.38
C LEU A 322 -15.27 13.85 14.19
N ARG A 323 -14.73 14.91 13.55
CA ARG A 323 -14.34 16.14 14.24
C ARG A 323 -15.55 16.92 14.77
N ASN A 324 -16.64 16.95 14.00
CA ASN A 324 -17.86 17.69 14.36
C ASN A 324 -18.74 16.99 15.41
N ARG A 325 -18.34 15.80 15.88
CA ARG A 325 -19.09 14.99 16.87
C ARG A 325 -18.46 15.02 18.26
N VAL A 326 -17.42 15.81 18.47
CA VAL A 326 -16.83 16.02 19.79
C VAL A 326 -17.70 17.02 20.56
N PRO A 327 -18.37 16.63 21.65
CA PRO A 327 -19.07 17.59 22.51
C PRO A 327 -18.04 18.54 23.12
N GLY A 328 -18.10 19.83 22.80
CA GLY A 328 -17.33 20.88 23.48
C GLY A 328 -16.19 21.55 22.73
N SER A 329 -16.12 21.46 21.38
CA SER A 329 -15.26 22.39 20.61
C SER A 329 -16.09 23.57 20.08
N VAL A 330 -16.01 24.68 20.81
CA VAL A 330 -16.32 26.04 20.34
C VAL A 330 -15.02 26.70 19.92
#